data_AF-A0A9P8PFR5-F1
#
_entry.id   AF-A0A9P8PFR5-F1
#
_cell.length_a   1.000
_cell.length_b   1.000
_cell.length_c   1.000
_cell.angle_alpha   90.00
_cell.angle_beta   90.00
_cell.angle_gamma   90.00
#
_symmetry.space_group_name_H-M   'P 1'
#
loop_
_entity.id
_entity.type
_entity.pdbx_description
1 polymer ?
#
loop_
_entity_poly.entity_id
_entity_poly.type
_entity_poly.pdbx_seq_one_letter_code
_entity_poly.pdbx_strand_id
1 'polypeptide(L)'
;MKLNYKSIEFELSVRLEELTNIPQLDHVSVMYVHQVSNSRLKPKQQLHHRHSAQSGVFGIQHHKCVFKDEAIVTRLKLYADPKDGFTLSDKWLYITFFIEDSRSTKKERLGTLELNLTEYANDREPIQLRYLLKNSKANAILKLEVYMKHLDSAQDYHYNIPKRSTQQIYTGLKDSIETSKQELPKPQASQDDPDVVLDDIINKTYRFSWQFNGMNYDEFTPMECVRDIVEHHGNGWRRNEYGVPYIDTIHENCTLPTAKKSDYPVQEADYRSDLKSWHLAT
;
A
#
# COMPACT_ATOMS: atom_id res chain seq x y z
N MET A 1 22.35 32.90 -17.89
CA MET A 1 20.89 32.85 -18.14
C MET A 1 20.19 32.61 -16.81
N LYS A 2 19.27 33.49 -16.39
CA LYS A 2 18.38 33.20 -15.25
C LYS A 2 17.31 32.24 -15.74
N LEU A 3 17.20 31.07 -15.11
CA LEU A 3 16.14 30.11 -15.40
C LEU A 3 14.85 30.66 -14.81
N ASN A 4 13.86 30.90 -15.66
CA ASN A 4 12.53 31.31 -15.22
C ASN A 4 11.75 30.07 -14.80
N TYR A 5 11.88 29.69 -13.54
CA TYR A 5 11.02 28.67 -12.94
C TYR A 5 9.58 29.21 -12.87
N LYS A 6 8.61 28.45 -13.37
CA LYS A 6 7.20 28.79 -13.25
C LYS A 6 6.65 28.15 -11.98
N SER A 7 6.13 28.94 -11.05
CA SER A 7 5.45 28.41 -9.86
C SER A 7 3.98 28.17 -10.17
N ILE A 8 3.49 27.00 -9.81
CA ILE A 8 2.12 26.57 -10.02
C ILE A 8 1.51 26.25 -8.66
N GLU A 9 0.30 26.76 -8.40
CA GLU A 9 -0.38 26.62 -7.12
C GLU A 9 -1.44 25.53 -7.16
N PHE A 10 -1.41 24.65 -6.17
CA PHE A 10 -2.31 23.53 -6.00
C PHE A 10 -2.94 23.55 -4.61
N GLU A 11 -4.17 23.04 -4.51
CA GLU A 11 -4.82 22.67 -3.27
C GLU A 11 -4.76 21.16 -3.13
N LEU A 12 -4.03 20.68 -2.13
CA LEU A 12 -3.98 19.28 -1.74
C LEU A 12 -5.16 19.00 -0.82
N SER A 13 -5.87 17.90 -1.09
CA SER A 13 -6.82 17.28 -0.17
C SER A 13 -6.45 15.81 0.01
N VAL A 14 -6.13 15.40 1.24
CA VAL A 14 -5.86 14.00 1.59
C VAL A 14 -6.82 13.57 2.69
N ARG A 15 -7.73 12.64 2.38
CA ARG A 15 -8.65 12.06 3.36
C ARG A 15 -8.12 10.69 3.78
N LEU A 16 -7.84 10.52 5.07
CA LEU A 16 -7.51 9.22 5.63
C LEU A 16 -8.82 8.48 5.91
N GLU A 17 -8.97 7.24 5.47
CA GLU A 17 -10.21 6.48 5.69
C GLU A 17 -10.01 5.49 6.85
N GLU A 18 -9.04 4.60 6.71
CA GLU A 18 -8.80 3.54 7.68
C GLU A 18 -7.36 3.08 7.70
N LEU A 19 -6.91 2.64 8.88
CA LEU A 19 -5.66 1.96 9.10
C LEU A 19 -5.95 0.57 9.68
N THR A 20 -5.59 -0.49 8.96
CA THR A 20 -5.85 -1.88 9.34
C THR A 20 -4.57 -2.60 9.76
N ASN A 21 -4.74 -3.77 10.39
CA ASN A 21 -3.63 -4.60 10.89
C ASN A 21 -2.80 -3.88 11.95
N ILE A 22 -3.51 -3.23 12.89
CA ILE A 22 -2.91 -2.59 14.05
C ILE A 22 -3.16 -3.43 15.32
N PRO A 23 -2.22 -3.46 16.26
CA PRO A 23 -2.41 -4.16 17.54
C PRO A 23 -3.66 -3.65 18.26
N GLN A 24 -4.54 -4.57 18.68
CA GLN A 24 -5.72 -4.22 19.46
C GLN A 24 -5.42 -4.38 20.94
N LEU A 25 -5.42 -3.26 21.66
CA LEU A 25 -5.24 -3.19 23.11
C LEU A 25 -6.23 -2.13 23.63
N ASP A 26 -6.98 -2.46 24.70
CA ASP A 26 -8.13 -1.67 25.18
C ASP A 26 -7.80 -0.23 25.62
N HIS A 27 -6.52 0.07 25.82
CA HIS A 27 -6.03 1.38 26.27
C HIS A 27 -5.17 2.08 25.23
N VAL A 28 -5.12 1.55 24.02
CA VAL A 28 -4.27 2.08 22.96
C VAL A 28 -5.08 2.88 21.97
N SER A 29 -4.54 4.04 21.63
CA SER A 29 -5.07 4.91 20.60
C SER A 29 -4.00 5.23 19.56
N VAL A 30 -4.46 5.58 18.36
CA VAL A 30 -3.61 5.98 17.24
C VAL A 30 -3.66 7.49 17.09
N MET A 31 -2.50 8.09 16.81
CA MET A 31 -2.39 9.46 16.33
C MET A 31 -1.46 9.48 15.12
N TYR A 32 -1.55 10.52 14.29
CA TYR A 32 -0.61 10.73 13.20
C TYR A 32 -0.05 12.14 13.19
N VAL A 33 1.14 12.25 12.63
CA VAL A 33 1.81 13.53 12.36
C VAL A 33 2.10 13.58 10.88
N HIS A 34 1.67 14.66 10.22
CA HIS A 34 1.93 14.88 8.81
C HIS A 34 2.82 16.10 8.57
N GLN A 35 3.57 16.08 7.48
CA GLN A 35 4.45 17.17 7.04
C GLN A 35 4.63 17.13 5.53
N VAL A 36 4.86 18.29 4.92
CA VAL A 36 5.17 18.42 3.50
C VAL A 36 6.57 18.98 3.32
N SER A 37 7.33 18.41 2.40
CA SER A 37 8.72 18.77 2.09
C SER A 37 8.93 18.91 0.58
N ASN A 38 9.84 19.79 0.17
CA ASN A 38 10.25 19.93 -1.24
C ASN A 38 11.30 18.89 -1.65
N SER A 39 11.76 18.05 -0.73
CA SER A 39 12.73 17.00 -1.01
C SER A 39 12.46 15.76 -0.17
N ARG A 40 12.99 14.62 -0.62
CA ARG A 40 12.87 13.37 0.12
C ARG A 40 13.63 13.47 1.44
N LEU A 41 12.91 13.40 2.57
CA LEU A 41 13.48 13.55 3.91
C LEU A 41 14.08 12.23 4.39
N LYS A 42 15.24 12.31 5.06
CA LYS A 42 15.81 11.16 5.76
C LYS A 42 14.98 10.85 7.02
N PRO A 43 14.93 9.59 7.52
CA PRO A 43 14.10 9.20 8.66
C PRO A 43 14.26 10.07 9.92
N LYS A 44 15.47 10.55 10.21
CA LYS A 44 15.75 11.45 11.36
C LYS A 44 15.16 12.85 11.19
N GLN A 45 15.02 13.33 9.96
CA GLN A 45 14.51 14.66 9.63
C GLN A 45 12.97 14.69 9.57
N GLN A 46 12.35 13.54 9.33
CA GLN A 46 10.89 13.38 9.33
C GLN A 46 10.26 13.64 10.72
N LEU A 47 11.03 13.68 11.82
CA LEU A 47 10.48 13.84 13.17
C LEU A 47 10.49 15.30 13.68
N HIS A 48 11.35 16.16 13.13
CA HIS A 48 11.64 17.50 13.68
C HIS A 48 11.33 18.63 12.69
N HIS A 49 10.53 18.36 11.66
CA HIS A 49 10.24 19.40 10.68
C HIS A 49 9.33 20.48 11.27
N ARG A 50 9.72 21.74 11.05
CA ARG A 50 9.08 22.96 11.60
C ARG A 50 7.61 23.12 11.20
N HIS A 51 7.20 22.46 10.11
CA HIS A 51 5.83 22.50 9.57
C HIS A 51 5.13 21.15 9.72
N SER A 52 5.34 20.47 10.85
CA SER A 52 4.60 19.26 11.19
C SER A 52 3.28 19.63 11.89
N ALA A 53 2.21 18.93 11.54
CA ALA A 53 0.90 19.06 12.17
C ALA A 53 0.47 17.70 12.71
N GLN A 54 0.01 17.69 13.96
CA GLN A 54 -0.43 16.50 14.66
C GLN A 54 -1.96 16.41 14.63
N SER A 55 -2.48 15.20 14.45
CA SER A 55 -3.90 14.89 14.50
C SER A 55 -4.45 14.81 15.93
N GLY A 56 -5.78 14.67 16.02
CA GLY A 56 -6.42 14.12 17.21
C GLY A 56 -6.03 12.66 17.47
N VAL A 57 -6.59 12.12 18.56
CA VAL A 57 -6.38 10.73 18.98
C VAL A 57 -7.58 9.89 18.56
N PHE A 58 -7.32 8.72 17.99
CA PHE A 58 -8.34 7.82 17.43
C PHE A 58 -8.31 6.46 18.12
N GLY A 59 -9.48 5.94 18.49
CA GLY A 59 -9.62 4.63 19.12
C GLY A 59 -9.46 3.48 18.13
N ILE A 60 -8.99 2.34 18.62
CA ILE A 60 -8.84 1.10 17.84
C ILE A 60 -10.03 0.17 18.11
N GLN A 61 -10.62 -0.37 17.05
CA GLN A 61 -11.66 -1.40 17.12
C GLN A 61 -11.41 -2.45 16.05
N HIS A 62 -11.50 -3.74 16.40
CA HIS A 62 -11.32 -4.86 15.46
C HIS A 62 -10.01 -4.79 14.66
N HIS A 63 -8.88 -4.54 15.35
CA HIS A 63 -7.57 -4.34 14.72
C HIS A 63 -7.51 -3.27 13.63
N LYS A 64 -8.42 -2.28 13.72
CA LYS A 64 -8.60 -1.21 12.75
C LYS A 64 -8.81 0.13 13.45
N CYS A 65 -8.29 1.19 12.85
CA CYS A 65 -8.56 2.57 13.24
C CYS A 65 -9.27 3.24 12.06
N VAL A 66 -10.42 3.86 12.31
CA VAL A 66 -11.18 4.61 11.31
C VAL A 66 -11.02 6.10 11.62
N PHE A 67 -10.60 6.87 10.61
CA PHE A 67 -10.45 8.31 10.74
C PHE A 67 -11.78 8.97 10.34
N LYS A 68 -12.30 9.86 11.19
CA LYS A 68 -13.64 10.45 11.03
C LYS A 68 -13.64 11.58 9.99
N ASP A 69 -13.63 11.24 8.69
CA ASP A 69 -13.71 12.18 7.55
C ASP A 69 -12.76 13.40 7.63
N GLU A 70 -11.68 13.30 8.42
CA GLU A 70 -10.70 14.36 8.54
C GLU A 70 -9.85 14.40 7.27
N ALA A 71 -9.94 15.52 6.54
CA ALA A 71 -9.14 15.79 5.37
C ALA A 71 -8.00 16.75 5.71
N ILE A 72 -6.78 16.37 5.34
CA ILE A 72 -5.63 17.27 5.32
C ILE A 72 -5.77 18.14 4.08
N VAL A 73 -6.15 19.41 4.28
CA VAL A 73 -6.25 20.40 3.20
C VAL A 73 -5.11 21.39 3.33
N THR A 74 -4.31 21.54 2.28
CA THR A 74 -3.16 22.47 2.30
C THR A 74 -2.86 23.02 0.91
N ARG A 75 -2.52 24.31 0.83
CA ARG A 75 -2.06 24.94 -0.42
C ARG A 75 -0.58 24.70 -0.64
N LEU A 76 -0.23 24.27 -1.84
CA LEU A 76 1.12 23.89 -2.23
C LEU A 76 1.56 24.66 -3.47
N LYS A 77 2.83 25.04 -3.51
CA LYS A 77 3.48 25.58 -4.71
C LYS A 77 4.47 24.56 -5.25
N LEU A 78 4.32 24.19 -6.52
CA LEU A 78 5.25 23.37 -7.28
C LEU A 78 5.97 24.24 -8.32
N TYR A 79 7.23 23.95 -8.59
CA TYR A 79 8.02 24.69 -9.57
C TYR A 79 8.28 23.82 -10.79
N ALA A 80 7.92 24.31 -11.98
CA ALA A 80 8.28 23.65 -13.22
C ALA A 80 9.71 24.02 -13.63
N ASP A 81 10.58 23.02 -13.82
CA ASP A 81 11.96 23.24 -14.25
C ASP A 81 12.04 23.39 -15.78
N PRO A 82 12.39 24.57 -16.31
CA PRO A 82 12.50 24.78 -17.76
C PRO A 82 13.62 23.98 -18.41
N LYS A 83 14.60 23.46 -17.66
CA LYS A 83 15.68 22.61 -18.21
C LYS A 83 15.20 21.23 -18.61
N ASP A 84 14.23 20.70 -17.86
CA ASP A 84 13.70 19.36 -18.04
C ASP A 84 12.32 19.41 -18.69
N GLY A 85 12.15 20.28 -19.70
CA GLY A 85 10.89 20.39 -20.43
C GLY A 85 9.68 20.78 -19.56
N PHE A 86 9.90 21.59 -18.51
CA PHE A 86 8.86 21.99 -17.55
C PHE A 86 8.34 20.84 -16.66
N THR A 87 9.19 19.87 -16.33
CA THR A 87 8.87 18.86 -15.29
C THR A 87 8.65 19.51 -13.93
N LEU A 88 7.60 19.09 -13.22
CA LEU A 88 7.30 19.56 -11.87
C LEU A 88 8.35 19.07 -10.85
N SER A 89 8.84 20.01 -10.03
CA SER A 89 9.72 19.72 -8.90
C SER A 89 9.03 18.82 -7.87
N ASP A 90 9.73 17.81 -7.38
CA ASP A 90 9.26 16.90 -6.34
C ASP A 90 8.67 17.62 -5.12
N LYS A 91 7.62 17.01 -4.56
CA LYS A 91 7.06 17.44 -3.29
C LYS A 91 6.50 16.24 -2.55
N TRP A 92 7.03 16.02 -1.35
CA TRP A 92 6.79 14.82 -0.59
C TRP A 92 5.89 15.11 0.61
N LEU A 93 4.83 14.31 0.76
CA LEU A 93 4.02 14.22 1.96
C LEU A 93 4.49 13.03 2.80
N TYR A 94 4.74 13.26 4.07
CA TYR A 94 5.01 12.19 5.04
C TYR A 94 3.92 12.17 6.08
N ILE A 95 3.36 10.99 6.35
CA ILE A 95 2.40 10.77 7.44
C ILE A 95 2.95 9.66 8.34
N THR A 96 3.35 10.01 9.56
CA THR A 96 3.86 9.04 10.53
C THR A 96 2.80 8.74 11.57
N PHE A 97 2.48 7.47 11.73
CA PHE A 97 1.51 6.96 12.70
C PHE A 97 2.21 6.55 13.98
N PHE A 98 1.59 6.87 15.10
CA PHE A 98 2.02 6.52 16.44
C PHE A 98 0.90 5.86 17.21
N ILE A 99 1.30 4.95 18.07
CA ILE A 99 0.48 4.29 19.07
C ILE A 99 0.81 4.91 20.42
N GLU A 100 -0.22 5.32 21.14
CA GLU A 100 -0.14 5.86 22.50
C GLU A 100 -1.01 5.00 23.42
N ASP A 101 -0.44 4.54 24.55
CA ASP A 101 -1.18 3.86 25.61
C ASP A 101 -1.66 4.91 26.61
N SER A 102 -2.94 4.95 26.95
CA SER A 102 -3.45 5.92 27.94
C SER A 102 -2.81 5.76 29.33
N ARG A 103 -2.22 4.60 29.63
CA ARG A 103 -1.53 4.31 30.90
C ARG A 103 -0.06 4.71 30.89
N SER A 104 0.52 4.93 29.71
CA SER A 104 1.94 5.25 29.55
C SER A 104 2.11 6.45 28.62
N THR A 105 2.88 7.45 29.03
CA THR A 105 3.23 8.58 28.16
C THR A 105 4.15 8.18 26.99
N LYS A 106 4.41 6.89 26.80
CA LYS A 106 5.26 6.37 25.74
C LYS A 106 4.48 6.30 24.43
N LYS A 107 5.00 7.01 23.44
CA LYS A 107 4.53 6.99 22.05
C LYS A 107 5.43 6.07 21.25
N GLU A 108 4.85 5.04 20.65
CA GLU A 108 5.56 4.11 19.78
C GLU A 108 5.22 4.38 18.32
N ARG A 109 6.23 4.42 17.47
CA ARG A 109 6.02 4.62 16.02
C ARG A 109 5.48 3.33 15.42
N LEU A 110 4.28 3.43 14.84
CA LEU A 110 3.66 2.33 14.10
C LEU A 110 4.23 2.23 12.71
N GLY A 111 4.44 3.33 11.99
CA GLY A 111 4.98 3.33 10.63
C GLY A 111 4.81 4.68 9.92
N THR A 112 5.34 4.81 8.71
CA THR A 112 5.32 6.07 7.95
C THR A 112 4.88 5.84 6.50
N LEU A 113 3.94 6.67 6.02
CA LEU A 113 3.65 6.85 4.61
C LEU A 113 4.61 7.88 4.02
N GLU A 114 5.20 7.59 2.86
CA GLU A 114 5.96 8.54 2.05
C GLU A 114 5.28 8.64 0.68
N LEU A 115 4.76 9.81 0.33
CA LEU A 115 3.99 10.01 -0.90
C LEU A 115 4.58 11.18 -1.70
N ASN A 116 4.89 10.96 -2.98
CA ASN A 116 5.25 12.06 -3.88
C ASN A 116 3.97 12.66 -4.46
N LEU A 117 3.70 13.91 -4.10
CA LEU A 117 2.49 14.62 -4.50
C LEU A 117 2.50 14.99 -5.98
N THR A 118 3.67 15.18 -6.60
CA THR A 118 3.74 15.54 -8.02
C THR A 118 3.03 14.53 -8.92
N GLU A 119 3.03 13.25 -8.55
CA GLU A 119 2.38 12.16 -9.29
C GLU A 119 0.85 12.31 -9.41
N TYR A 120 0.24 13.17 -8.57
CA TYR A 120 -1.20 13.39 -8.52
C TYR A 120 -1.65 14.71 -9.16
N ALA A 121 -0.72 15.53 -9.66
CA ALA A 121 -1.05 16.89 -10.12
C ALA A 121 -1.91 16.93 -11.41
N ASN A 122 -2.00 15.84 -12.18
CA ASN A 122 -2.83 15.75 -13.39
C ASN A 122 -4.15 15.00 -13.19
N ASP A 123 -4.41 14.48 -11.99
CA ASP A 123 -5.62 13.72 -11.74
C ASP A 123 -6.84 14.66 -11.69
N ARG A 124 -7.88 14.29 -12.44
CA ARG A 124 -9.11 15.10 -12.53
C ARG A 124 -10.04 14.87 -11.35
N GLU A 125 -9.97 13.67 -10.77
CA GLU A 125 -10.85 13.20 -9.70
C GLU A 125 -10.01 12.71 -8.51
N PRO A 126 -10.57 12.71 -7.29
CA PRO A 126 -9.94 12.10 -6.13
C PRO A 126 -9.67 10.61 -6.35
N ILE A 127 -8.48 10.16 -5.97
CA ILE A 127 -8.06 8.76 -6.13
C ILE A 127 -7.96 8.09 -4.77
N GLN A 128 -8.64 6.95 -4.61
CA GLN A 128 -8.50 6.09 -3.44
C GLN A 128 -7.31 5.14 -3.59
N LEU A 129 -6.52 5.04 -2.54
CA LEU A 129 -5.24 4.35 -2.51
C LEU A 129 -5.11 3.52 -1.24
N ARG A 130 -4.39 2.41 -1.33
CA ARG A 130 -3.98 1.59 -0.19
C ARG A 130 -2.46 1.54 -0.14
N TYR A 131 -1.88 1.87 1.01
CA TYR A 131 -0.44 1.90 1.23
C TYR A 131 -0.03 1.01 2.39
N LEU A 132 1.03 0.22 2.18
CA LEU A 132 1.74 -0.42 3.28
C LEU A 132 2.65 0.60 3.96
N LEU A 133 2.54 0.75 5.28
CA LEU A 133 3.38 1.68 6.02
C LEU A 133 4.84 1.24 6.02
N LYS A 134 5.76 2.15 5.72
CA LYS A 134 7.21 1.90 5.82
C LYS A 134 7.67 1.95 7.26
N ASN A 135 8.76 1.24 7.55
CA ASN A 135 9.35 1.15 8.89
C ASN A 135 8.31 0.74 9.95
N SER A 136 7.36 -0.12 9.56
CA SER A 136 6.29 -0.57 10.41
C SER A 136 6.62 -1.91 11.05
N LYS A 137 6.34 -2.04 12.35
CA LYS A 137 6.48 -3.30 13.08
C LYS A 137 5.33 -4.26 12.79
N ALA A 138 4.21 -3.73 12.33
CA ALA A 138 3.06 -4.48 11.84
C ALA A 138 2.98 -4.30 10.33
N ASN A 139 2.36 -5.21 9.59
CA ASN A 139 2.07 -4.98 8.17
C ASN A 139 0.84 -4.07 8.04
N ALA A 140 0.93 -2.86 8.61
CA ALA A 140 -0.18 -1.92 8.71
C ALA A 140 -0.49 -1.33 7.34
N ILE A 141 -1.76 -1.40 6.94
CA ILE A 141 -2.23 -0.94 5.63
C ILE A 141 -3.13 0.27 5.85
N LEU A 142 -2.79 1.38 5.19
CA LEU A 142 -3.53 2.63 5.22
C LEU A 142 -4.35 2.78 3.95
N LYS A 143 -5.66 2.93 4.08
CA LYS A 143 -6.55 3.37 3.00
C LYS A 143 -6.77 4.88 3.10
N LEU A 144 -6.56 5.58 2.00
CA LEU A 144 -6.68 7.04 1.93
C LEU A 144 -7.11 7.49 0.54
N GLU A 145 -7.64 8.69 0.44
CA GLU A 145 -7.97 9.36 -0.83
C GLU A 145 -7.09 10.59 -1.00
N VAL A 146 -6.51 10.78 -2.19
CA VAL A 146 -5.67 11.93 -2.55
C VAL A 146 -6.29 12.69 -3.70
N TYR A 147 -6.31 14.01 -3.59
CA TYR A 147 -6.70 14.88 -4.67
C TYR A 147 -5.84 16.14 -4.71
N MET A 148 -5.41 16.53 -5.91
CA MET A 148 -4.69 17.77 -6.15
C MET A 148 -5.45 18.63 -7.14
N LYS A 149 -5.99 19.73 -6.65
CA LYS A 149 -6.73 20.69 -7.48
C LYS A 149 -5.82 21.84 -7.87
N HIS A 150 -5.73 22.11 -9.17
CA HIS A 150 -5.06 23.31 -9.67
C HIS A 150 -5.84 24.57 -9.24
N LEU A 151 -5.17 25.52 -8.59
CA LEU A 151 -5.83 26.75 -8.10
C LEU A 151 -5.80 27.88 -9.13
N ASP A 152 -4.84 27.87 -10.04
CA ASP A 152 -4.70 28.94 -11.01
C ASP A 152 -5.57 28.69 -12.25
N SER A 153 -6.50 29.61 -12.54
CA SER A 153 -7.46 29.49 -13.65
C SER A 153 -6.92 30.05 -14.98
N ALA A 154 -5.67 30.54 -15.01
CA ALA A 154 -5.11 31.21 -16.18
C ALA A 154 -4.23 30.28 -17.03
N GLN A 155 -4.86 29.61 -18.00
CA GLN A 155 -4.28 29.33 -19.33
C GLN A 155 -3.22 28.20 -19.44
N ASP A 156 -3.58 27.14 -20.18
CA ASP A 156 -2.73 26.10 -20.81
C ASP A 156 -1.32 25.95 -20.22
N TYR A 157 -1.27 25.49 -18.98
CA TYR A 157 -0.01 25.11 -18.34
C TYR A 157 0.46 23.77 -18.90
N HIS A 158 1.40 23.81 -19.84
CA HIS A 158 2.16 22.63 -20.25
C HIS A 158 3.26 22.36 -19.21
N TYR A 159 3.05 21.37 -18.35
CA TYR A 159 4.08 20.81 -17.47
C TYR A 159 4.11 19.29 -17.60
N ASN A 160 5.28 18.72 -17.37
CA ASN A 160 5.45 17.28 -17.35
C ASN A 160 5.38 16.78 -15.90
N ILE A 161 4.74 15.64 -15.72
CA ILE A 161 4.78 14.89 -14.46
C ILE A 161 5.63 13.64 -14.70
N PRO A 162 6.50 13.28 -13.75
CA PRO A 162 7.15 11.97 -13.76
C PRO A 162 6.11 10.85 -13.94
N LYS A 163 6.47 9.76 -14.63
CA LYS A 163 5.57 8.60 -14.72
C LYS A 163 5.21 8.14 -13.29
N ARG A 164 3.92 7.95 -13.03
CA ARG A 164 3.42 7.47 -11.74
C ARG A 164 4.16 6.19 -11.36
N SER A 165 4.73 6.16 -10.16
CA SER A 165 5.29 4.92 -9.64
C SER A 165 4.12 3.96 -9.38
N THR A 166 4.06 2.84 -10.09
CA THR A 166 2.95 1.86 -10.11
C THR A 166 2.73 1.13 -8.77
N GLN A 167 3.22 1.68 -7.66
CA GLN A 167 3.52 0.95 -6.44
C GLN A 167 2.72 1.50 -5.26
N GLN A 168 1.39 1.40 -5.36
CA GLN A 168 0.47 1.79 -4.28
C GLN A 168 0.64 0.86 -3.07
N ILE A 169 0.81 -0.46 -3.26
CA ILE A 169 1.16 -1.40 -2.18
C ILE A 169 2.66 -1.81 -2.22
N TYR A 170 3.27 -1.79 -3.40
CA TYR A 170 4.58 -2.38 -3.63
C TYR A 170 5.78 -1.57 -3.15
N THR A 171 5.64 -0.27 -2.88
CA THR A 171 6.77 0.55 -2.40
C THR A 171 7.24 0.10 -1.01
N GLY A 172 6.32 -0.29 -0.13
CA GLY A 172 6.67 -0.84 1.19
C GLY A 172 7.34 -2.22 1.09
N LEU A 173 6.89 -3.06 0.14
CA LEU A 173 7.48 -4.38 -0.11
C LEU A 173 8.85 -4.28 -0.79
N LYS A 174 9.01 -3.42 -1.81
CA LYS A 174 10.27 -3.19 -2.52
C LYS A 174 11.35 -2.68 -1.57
N ASP A 175 11.04 -1.72 -0.70
CA ASP A 175 12.00 -1.22 0.29
C ASP A 175 12.38 -2.30 1.33
N SER A 176 11.44 -3.16 1.72
CA SER A 176 11.72 -4.31 2.61
C SER A 176 12.64 -5.33 1.94
N ILE A 177 12.42 -5.59 0.64
CA ILE A 177 13.26 -6.48 -0.17
C ILE A 177 14.65 -5.86 -0.40
N GLU A 178 14.75 -4.57 -0.71
CA GLU A 178 16.03 -3.86 -0.84
C GLU A 178 16.82 -3.85 0.48
N THR A 179 16.14 -3.73 1.62
CA THR A 179 16.77 -3.86 2.94
C THR A 179 17.34 -5.28 3.14
N SER A 180 16.61 -6.32 2.72
CA SER A 180 17.10 -7.71 2.80
C SER A 180 18.22 -8.05 1.80
N LYS A 181 18.31 -7.33 0.67
CA LYS A 181 19.42 -7.48 -0.31
C LYS A 181 20.76 -6.97 0.22
N GLN A 182 20.79 -6.17 1.29
CA GLN A 182 22.05 -5.74 1.91
C GLN A 182 22.78 -6.85 2.67
N GLU A 183 22.15 -8.01 2.92
CA GLU A 183 22.75 -9.14 3.66
C GLU A 183 23.24 -10.29 2.76
N LEU A 184 23.00 -10.24 1.44
CA LEU A 184 23.40 -11.29 0.49
C LEU A 184 24.47 -10.79 -0.50
N PRO A 185 25.42 -11.65 -0.94
CA PRO A 185 26.47 -11.24 -1.86
C PRO A 185 25.87 -10.81 -3.21
N LYS A 186 26.33 -9.67 -3.74
CA LYS A 186 25.86 -9.05 -4.99
C LYS A 186 25.93 -10.01 -6.19
N PRO A 187 24.84 -10.25 -6.94
CA PRO A 187 24.93 -10.74 -8.31
C PRO A 187 25.47 -9.64 -9.23
N GLN A 188 26.22 -10.05 -10.24
CA GLN A 188 26.90 -9.16 -11.18
C GLN A 188 25.91 -8.37 -12.05
N ALA A 189 26.35 -7.17 -12.44
CA ALA A 189 25.57 -6.17 -13.14
C ALA A 189 25.13 -6.60 -14.55
N SER A 190 23.82 -6.70 -14.74
CA SER A 190 23.15 -6.48 -16.04
C SER A 190 22.12 -5.35 -15.86
N GLN A 191 21.95 -4.55 -16.90
CA GLN A 191 20.99 -3.45 -16.98
C GLN A 191 19.57 -4.01 -16.92
N ASP A 192 19.01 -4.16 -15.73
CA ASP A 192 17.65 -4.68 -15.60
C ASP A 192 16.78 -3.66 -14.87
N ASP A 193 15.75 -3.22 -15.59
CA ASP A 193 14.64 -2.40 -15.11
C ASP A 193 14.17 -2.94 -13.74
N PRO A 194 14.08 -2.11 -12.68
CA PRO A 194 13.69 -2.55 -11.36
C PRO A 194 12.35 -3.30 -11.33
N ASP A 195 11.48 -3.08 -12.33
CA ASP A 195 10.22 -3.79 -12.46
C ASP A 195 10.40 -5.24 -12.94
N VAL A 196 11.40 -5.52 -13.80
CA VAL A 196 11.72 -6.88 -14.27
C VAL A 196 12.35 -7.72 -13.16
N VAL A 197 13.25 -7.11 -12.37
CA VAL A 197 13.87 -7.77 -11.21
C VAL A 197 12.84 -8.06 -10.13
N LEU A 198 11.88 -7.16 -9.94
CA LEU A 198 10.78 -7.36 -9.00
C LEU A 198 9.85 -8.48 -9.48
N ASP A 199 9.53 -8.53 -10.78
CA ASP A 199 8.72 -9.60 -11.38
C ASP A 199 9.38 -10.97 -11.22
N ASP A 200 10.70 -11.08 -11.45
CA ASP A 200 11.45 -12.32 -11.22
C ASP A 200 11.46 -12.76 -9.74
N ILE A 201 11.59 -11.82 -8.80
CA ILE A 201 11.55 -12.12 -7.36
C ILE A 201 10.14 -12.54 -6.93
N ILE A 202 9.10 -11.82 -7.35
CA ILE A 202 7.70 -12.18 -7.10
C ILE A 202 7.45 -13.58 -7.64
N ASN A 203 7.79 -13.83 -8.91
CA ASN A 203 7.59 -15.14 -9.53
C ASN A 203 8.38 -16.24 -8.83
N LYS A 204 9.59 -15.98 -8.30
CA LYS A 204 10.39 -16.96 -7.54
C LYS A 204 9.86 -17.20 -6.11
N THR A 205 9.44 -16.15 -5.41
CA THR A 205 8.93 -16.24 -4.04
C THR A 205 7.56 -16.91 -4.01
N TYR A 206 6.68 -16.58 -4.96
CA TYR A 206 5.34 -17.13 -5.07
C TYR A 206 5.29 -18.47 -5.82
N ARG A 207 6.34 -18.85 -6.56
CA ARG A 207 6.44 -20.18 -7.22
C ARG A 207 6.25 -21.36 -6.28
N PHE A 208 6.61 -21.20 -5.00
CA PHE A 208 6.53 -22.28 -4.01
C PHE A 208 5.21 -22.32 -3.23
N SER A 209 4.44 -21.22 -3.18
CA SER A 209 3.15 -21.16 -2.50
C SER A 209 1.95 -21.21 -3.45
N TRP A 210 2.15 -20.87 -4.73
CA TRP A 210 1.15 -21.06 -5.78
C TRP A 210 1.29 -22.47 -6.35
N GLN A 211 0.67 -23.42 -5.67
CA GLN A 211 0.40 -24.71 -6.31
C GLN A 211 -0.73 -24.48 -7.29
N PHE A 212 -0.41 -24.39 -8.58
CA PHE A 212 -1.40 -24.44 -9.65
C PHE A 212 -2.19 -25.73 -9.45
N ASN A 213 -3.38 -25.62 -8.88
CA ASN A 213 -4.24 -26.75 -8.64
C ASN A 213 -4.80 -27.07 -10.02
N GLY A 214 -4.21 -28.06 -10.70
CA GLY A 214 -4.38 -28.35 -12.13
C GLY A 214 -5.80 -28.76 -12.59
N MET A 215 -6.83 -28.16 -12.03
CA MET A 215 -8.19 -28.16 -12.54
C MET A 215 -8.36 -27.07 -13.60
N ASN A 216 -9.18 -27.40 -14.59
CA ASN A 216 -9.44 -26.64 -15.82
C ASN A 216 -10.15 -25.29 -15.59
N TYR A 217 -9.60 -24.38 -14.79
CA TYR A 217 -10.01 -22.99 -14.82
C TYR A 217 -8.78 -22.11 -14.94
N ASP A 218 -8.89 -21.06 -15.75
CA ASP A 218 -7.79 -20.13 -15.94
C ASP A 218 -7.64 -19.27 -14.68
N GLU A 219 -6.78 -19.63 -13.74
CA GLU A 219 -6.48 -18.79 -12.58
C GLU A 219 -5.86 -17.45 -13.02
N PHE A 220 -5.99 -16.41 -12.20
CA PHE A 220 -5.16 -15.22 -12.41
C PHE A 220 -3.70 -15.58 -12.14
N THR A 221 -2.81 -15.08 -12.99
CA THR A 221 -1.39 -15.04 -12.63
C THR A 221 -1.21 -14.23 -11.34
N PRO A 222 -0.15 -14.47 -10.54
CA PRO A 222 0.11 -13.67 -9.35
C PRO A 222 0.08 -12.15 -9.63
N MET A 223 0.51 -11.73 -10.82
CA MET A 223 0.44 -10.32 -11.23
C MET A 223 -0.97 -9.82 -11.51
N GLU A 224 -1.80 -10.61 -12.19
CA GLU A 224 -3.20 -10.24 -12.43
C GLU A 224 -4.01 -10.22 -11.12
N CYS A 225 -3.75 -11.18 -10.22
CA CYS A 225 -4.37 -11.23 -8.90
C CYS A 225 -4.08 -9.96 -8.11
N VAL A 226 -2.82 -9.53 -8.05
CA VAL A 226 -2.50 -8.30 -7.32
C VAL A 226 -3.05 -7.07 -8.04
N ARG A 227 -3.02 -7.03 -9.38
CA ARG A 227 -3.62 -5.93 -10.14
C ARG A 227 -5.12 -5.80 -9.88
N ASP A 228 -5.83 -6.92 -9.76
CA ASP A 228 -7.25 -6.95 -9.42
C ASP A 228 -7.50 -6.34 -8.02
N ILE A 229 -6.74 -6.78 -7.01
CA ILE A 229 -6.86 -6.28 -5.64
C ILE A 229 -6.52 -4.79 -5.54
N VAL A 230 -5.47 -4.35 -6.23
CA VAL A 230 -4.87 -3.02 -6.05
C VAL A 230 -5.53 -1.98 -6.92
N GLU A 231 -5.67 -2.25 -8.21
CA GLU A 231 -6.12 -1.25 -9.19
C GLU A 231 -7.63 -1.31 -9.41
N HIS A 232 -8.21 -2.52 -9.36
CA HIS A 232 -9.62 -2.74 -9.67
C HIS A 232 -10.51 -2.88 -8.42
N HIS A 233 -9.92 -2.77 -7.22
CA HIS A 233 -10.59 -3.00 -5.93
C HIS A 233 -11.29 -4.36 -5.84
N GLY A 234 -10.82 -5.35 -6.59
CA GLY A 234 -11.31 -6.71 -6.58
C GLY A 234 -10.84 -7.50 -5.37
N ASN A 235 -11.12 -8.79 -5.39
CA ASN A 235 -10.78 -9.73 -4.31
C ASN A 235 -9.65 -10.71 -4.69
N GLY A 236 -9.01 -10.51 -5.84
CA GLY A 236 -7.87 -11.31 -6.30
C GLY A 236 -8.28 -12.64 -6.93
N TRP A 237 -9.57 -12.89 -7.12
CA TRP A 237 -10.09 -14.11 -7.72
C TRP A 237 -10.65 -13.81 -9.10
N ARG A 238 -10.25 -14.61 -10.10
CA ARG A 238 -10.83 -14.49 -11.44
C ARG A 238 -12.30 -14.87 -11.39
N ARG A 239 -13.11 -14.09 -12.09
CA ARG A 239 -14.57 -14.28 -12.19
C ARG A 239 -14.95 -14.80 -13.57
N ASN A 240 -16.03 -15.58 -13.62
CA ASN A 240 -16.65 -15.99 -14.87
C ASN A 240 -17.51 -14.85 -15.47
N GLU A 241 -18.14 -15.11 -16.62
CA GLU A 241 -19.04 -14.17 -17.31
C GLU A 241 -20.26 -13.72 -16.46
N TYR A 242 -20.59 -14.47 -15.41
CA TYR A 242 -21.65 -14.17 -14.45
C TYR A 242 -21.16 -13.43 -13.19
N GLY A 243 -19.87 -13.06 -13.14
CA GLY A 243 -19.28 -12.32 -12.02
C GLY A 243 -18.99 -13.17 -10.77
N VAL A 244 -19.11 -14.50 -10.85
CA VAL A 244 -18.83 -15.42 -9.73
C VAL A 244 -17.36 -15.82 -9.73
N PRO A 245 -16.65 -15.78 -8.59
CA PRO A 245 -15.28 -16.28 -8.49
C PRO A 245 -15.21 -17.75 -8.90
N TYR A 246 -14.27 -18.11 -9.78
CA TYR A 246 -14.16 -19.49 -10.26
C TYR A 246 -13.94 -20.50 -9.13
N ILE A 247 -13.27 -20.13 -8.04
CA ILE A 247 -13.07 -20.99 -6.87
C ILE A 247 -14.39 -21.47 -6.25
N ASP A 248 -15.44 -20.64 -6.29
CA ASP A 248 -16.76 -20.97 -5.74
C ASP A 248 -17.55 -21.91 -6.66
N THR A 249 -17.21 -21.94 -7.96
CA THR A 249 -17.84 -22.85 -8.93
C THR A 249 -17.35 -24.30 -8.83
N ILE A 250 -16.21 -24.54 -8.16
CA ILE A 250 -15.62 -25.88 -7.99
C ILE A 250 -16.38 -26.68 -6.93
N HIS A 251 -17.08 -26.01 -5.99
CA HIS A 251 -17.80 -26.67 -4.91
C HIS A 251 -19.11 -27.36 -5.34
N GLU A 252 -19.62 -27.14 -6.55
CA GLU A 252 -20.86 -27.78 -7.01
C GLU A 252 -20.65 -29.21 -7.56
N ASN A 253 -19.44 -29.56 -8.02
CA ASN A 253 -19.17 -30.86 -8.66
C ASN A 253 -18.37 -31.85 -7.79
N CYS A 254 -17.98 -31.47 -6.58
CA CYS A 254 -17.47 -32.40 -5.59
C CYS A 254 -18.64 -33.11 -4.91
N THR A 255 -19.14 -34.18 -5.54
CA THR A 255 -20.03 -35.15 -4.86
C THR A 255 -19.25 -35.80 -3.73
N LEU A 256 -19.33 -35.22 -2.53
CA LEU A 256 -18.92 -35.89 -1.30
C LEU A 256 -19.83 -37.12 -1.12
N PRO A 257 -19.31 -38.31 -0.78
CA PRO A 257 -20.17 -39.37 -0.28
C PRO A 257 -20.79 -38.85 1.01
N THR A 258 -22.11 -38.59 0.96
CA THR A 258 -22.99 -38.15 2.08
C THR A 258 -22.37 -38.32 3.46
N ALA A 259 -21.61 -37.33 3.91
CA ALA A 259 -21.16 -37.24 5.28
C ALA A 259 -22.33 -36.70 6.08
N LYS A 260 -22.89 -37.57 6.92
CA LYS A 260 -23.85 -37.19 7.97
C LYS A 260 -23.30 -35.97 8.69
N LYS A 261 -24.13 -34.91 8.83
CA LYS A 261 -23.84 -33.76 9.70
C LYS A 261 -23.41 -34.28 11.07
N SER A 262 -22.13 -34.16 11.40
CA SER A 262 -21.65 -34.18 12.77
C SER A 262 -21.28 -32.75 13.16
N ASP A 263 -21.75 -32.31 14.31
CA ASP A 263 -21.59 -30.95 14.86
C ASP A 263 -20.16 -30.65 15.37
N TYR A 264 -19.13 -31.16 14.70
CA TYR A 264 -17.74 -30.90 15.07
C TYR A 264 -17.01 -30.12 13.98
N PRO A 265 -16.12 -29.18 14.36
CA PRO A 265 -15.38 -28.38 13.39
C PRO A 265 -14.47 -29.28 12.56
N VAL A 266 -14.62 -29.18 11.23
CA VAL A 266 -13.79 -29.89 10.25
C VAL A 266 -12.33 -29.54 10.50
N GLN A 267 -11.49 -30.55 10.73
CA GLN A 267 -10.06 -30.34 10.94
C GLN A 267 -9.33 -30.33 9.60
N GLU A 268 -8.38 -29.42 9.46
CA GLU A 268 -7.61 -29.19 8.22
C GLU A 268 -6.86 -30.45 7.72
N ALA A 269 -6.57 -31.38 8.63
CA ALA A 269 -5.93 -32.66 8.32
C ALA A 269 -6.83 -33.63 7.52
N ASP A 270 -8.15 -33.40 7.47
CA ASP A 270 -9.08 -34.32 6.79
C ASP A 270 -8.93 -34.28 5.27
N TYR A 271 -8.58 -33.13 4.70
CA TYR A 271 -8.44 -32.90 3.25
C TYR A 271 -7.00 -32.66 2.79
N ARG A 272 -6.03 -32.52 3.70
CA ARG A 272 -4.60 -32.37 3.39
C ARG A 272 -3.81 -33.63 3.75
N SER A 273 -3.51 -34.45 2.74
CA SER A 273 -2.80 -35.72 2.90
C SER A 273 -1.36 -35.56 3.39
N ASP A 274 -0.73 -34.42 3.11
CA ASP A 274 0.61 -34.04 3.55
C ASP A 274 0.72 -33.77 5.06
N LEU A 275 -0.41 -33.51 5.73
CA LEU A 275 -0.46 -33.30 7.18
C LEU A 275 -0.70 -34.60 7.98
N LYS A 276 -1.11 -35.68 7.32
CA LYS A 276 -1.42 -36.97 7.99
C LYS A 276 -0.18 -37.70 8.53
N SER A 277 1.02 -37.32 8.08
CA SER A 277 2.27 -38.00 8.42
C SER A 277 2.95 -37.51 9.71
N TRP A 278 2.33 -36.60 10.49
CA TRP A 278 2.92 -36.07 11.73
C TRP A 278 2.42 -36.75 13.02
N HIS A 279 1.63 -37.80 12.93
CA HIS A 279 1.31 -38.63 14.10
C HIS A 279 2.46 -39.60 14.37
N LEU A 280 3.35 -39.20 15.29
CA LEU A 280 4.33 -40.09 15.91
C LEU A 280 3.61 -41.29 16.52
N ALA A 281 3.98 -42.49 16.08
CA ALA A 281 3.61 -43.73 16.72
C ALA A 281 4.07 -43.69 18.19
N THR A 282 3.12 -43.79 19.12
CA THR A 282 3.36 -44.12 20.53
C THR A 282 4.02 -45.48 20.69
#